data_AF-A0A811MBH3-F1
#
_entry.id   AF-A0A811MBH3-F1
#
_cell.length_a   1.000
_cell.length_b   1.000
_cell.length_c   1.000
_cell.angle_alpha   90.00
_cell.angle_beta   90.00
_cell.angle_gamma   90.00
#
_symmetry.space_group_name_H-M   'P 1'
#
loop_
_entity.id
_entity.type
_entity.pdbx_description
1 polymer ?
#
loop_
_entity_poly.entity_id
_entity_poly.type
_entity_poly.pdbx_seq_one_letter_code
_entity_poly.pdbx_strand_id
1 'polypeptide(L)'
;MASWDNLGELSNIAQLTGLDAVKLISLIVRAASTARLHKRNCRRFAQHLKLIGGLLEQLRVSELRKYPETREPLEQLEDALRRGYLLVNSCQDRSYLYLLAMGWNIVYQFRKAQSEIDNYLRLVPLITLVDNARIRDRLEYIERDQCEYSFDEEDKKVQDALLNPDPCTNPTMVLKKTLSCSYPNLPFNEALQKESEKLQVELQRSQSNMDLGSCEVIQHLLGVTKTVESTIPDEETNAKASEKKGSNYSESKGDSAKSFDDDDDYPKKQKDTCSTQRCSSQVPYGHDLVSSRGSYSDEWHADLLGCCSEPALCMFEDLVLPLWNLLENCFSRQGQANVFWRGLQ
;
A
#
# COMPACT_ATOMS: atom_id res chain seq x y z
N MET A 1 14.05 12.88 4.30
CA MET A 1 12.74 12.19 4.34
C MET A 1 11.83 12.84 3.32
N ALA A 2 11.17 12.05 2.46
CA ALA A 2 10.21 12.55 1.48
C ALA A 2 9.02 13.24 2.17
N SER A 3 8.68 14.46 1.73
CA SER A 3 7.51 15.19 2.23
C SER A 3 6.26 14.75 1.47
N TRP A 4 5.61 13.70 1.98
CA TRP A 4 4.33 13.23 1.45
C TRP A 4 3.19 14.22 1.67
N ASP A 5 3.39 15.19 2.56
CA ASP A 5 2.48 16.31 2.81
C ASP A 5 2.34 17.21 1.55
N ASN A 6 3.32 17.17 0.62
CA ASN A 6 3.28 17.90 -0.67
C ASN A 6 2.77 17.04 -1.85
N LEU A 7 2.51 15.74 -1.67
CA LEU A 7 2.34 14.79 -2.77
C LEU A 7 0.90 14.74 -3.34
N GLY A 8 0.40 15.87 -3.84
CA GLY A 8 -0.78 15.85 -4.72
C GLY A 8 -1.62 17.11 -4.77
N GLU A 9 -1.11 18.12 -5.49
CA GLU A 9 -1.92 19.11 -6.21
C GLU A 9 -2.91 19.90 -5.34
N LEU A 10 -2.60 21.18 -5.14
CA LEU A 10 -3.59 22.16 -4.66
C LEU A 10 -4.90 22.14 -5.49
N SER A 11 -4.84 21.73 -6.77
CA SER A 11 -6.01 21.47 -7.63
C SER A 11 -6.94 20.38 -7.10
N ASN A 12 -6.39 19.23 -6.67
CA ASN A 12 -7.18 18.13 -6.12
C ASN A 12 -7.61 18.41 -4.68
N ILE A 13 -6.77 19.06 -3.87
CA ILE A 13 -7.17 19.49 -2.51
C ILE A 13 -8.28 20.55 -2.60
N ALA A 14 -8.20 21.52 -3.51
CA ALA A 14 -9.23 22.54 -3.71
C ALA A 14 -10.60 21.95 -4.07
N GLN A 15 -10.64 20.89 -4.88
CA GLN A 15 -11.88 20.14 -5.19
C GLN A 15 -12.47 19.41 -3.97
N LEU A 16 -11.66 19.15 -2.93
CA LEU A 16 -12.07 18.52 -1.67
C LEU A 16 -12.33 19.56 -0.55
N THR A 17 -12.06 20.84 -0.80
CA THR A 17 -12.30 21.92 0.16
C THR A 17 -13.80 22.15 0.33
N GLY A 18 -14.26 22.30 1.57
CA GLY A 18 -15.69 22.44 1.89
C GLY A 18 -16.49 21.12 1.89
N LEU A 19 -15.85 19.98 1.59
CA LEU A 19 -16.43 18.67 1.92
C LEU A 19 -16.28 18.40 3.42
N ASP A 20 -17.38 17.96 4.04
CA ASP A 20 -17.38 17.46 5.40
C ASP A 20 -16.66 16.10 5.53
N ALA A 21 -16.30 15.76 6.77
CA ALA A 21 -15.59 14.53 7.10
C ALA A 21 -16.28 13.25 6.61
N VAL A 22 -17.61 13.17 6.64
CA VAL A 22 -18.36 11.97 6.21
C VAL A 22 -18.27 11.79 4.69
N LYS A 23 -18.40 12.88 3.92
CA LYS A 23 -18.17 12.86 2.47
C LYS A 23 -16.73 12.49 2.13
N LEU A 24 -15.73 13.06 2.82
CA LEU A 24 -14.32 12.72 2.63
C LEU A 24 -14.08 11.22 2.87
N ILE A 25 -14.60 10.66 3.96
CA ILE A 25 -14.53 9.22 4.25
C ILE A 25 -15.15 8.39 3.11
N SER A 26 -16.30 8.79 2.57
CA SER A 26 -16.93 8.08 1.44
C SER A 26 -16.06 8.07 0.18
N LEU A 27 -15.33 9.16 -0.09
CA LEU A 27 -14.37 9.26 -1.21
C LEU A 27 -13.15 8.37 -0.97
N ILE A 28 -12.62 8.32 0.26
CA ILE A 28 -11.48 7.45 0.63
C ILE A 28 -11.87 5.98 0.46
N VAL A 29 -13.06 5.59 0.93
CA VAL A 29 -13.60 4.23 0.76
C VAL A 29 -13.71 3.85 -0.72
N ARG A 30 -14.15 4.79 -1.57
CA ARG A 30 -14.23 4.57 -3.03
C ARG A 30 -12.83 4.41 -3.65
N ALA A 31 -11.88 5.31 -3.35
CA ALA A 31 -10.50 5.23 -3.85
C ALA A 31 -9.78 3.95 -3.37
N ALA A 32 -10.04 3.50 -2.14
CA ALA A 32 -9.47 2.25 -1.61
C ALA A 32 -9.97 0.99 -2.35
N SER A 33 -11.15 1.06 -2.97
CA SER A 33 -11.69 -0.05 -3.79
C SER A 33 -11.00 -0.18 -5.15
N THR A 34 -10.42 0.91 -5.67
CA THR A 34 -9.78 1.02 -6.98
C THR A 34 -8.24 1.03 -6.94
N ALA A 35 -7.63 0.89 -5.75
CA ALA A 35 -6.19 0.86 -5.57
C ALA A 35 -5.49 -0.31 -6.33
N ARG A 36 -4.37 0.00 -6.98
CA ARG A 36 -3.52 -0.97 -7.72
C ARG A 36 -2.47 -1.62 -6.83
N LEU A 37 -1.77 -0.86 -5.99
CA LEU A 37 -0.85 -1.38 -4.95
C LEU A 37 -1.40 -1.16 -3.54
N HIS A 38 -0.75 -1.73 -2.53
CA HIS A 38 -1.09 -1.60 -1.10
C HIS A 38 -2.56 -1.87 -0.76
N LYS A 39 -3.24 -2.71 -1.56
CA LYS A 39 -4.68 -3.00 -1.47
C LYS A 39 -5.14 -3.35 -0.05
N ARG A 40 -4.33 -4.13 0.69
CA ARG A 40 -4.62 -4.51 2.08
C ARG A 40 -4.60 -3.29 3.02
N ASN A 41 -3.62 -2.41 2.88
CA ASN A 41 -3.48 -1.19 3.69
C ASN A 41 -4.59 -0.19 3.36
N CYS A 42 -4.86 0.06 2.06
CA CYS A 42 -5.97 0.91 1.63
C CYS A 42 -7.32 0.41 2.19
N ARG A 43 -7.57 -0.91 2.15
CA ARG A 43 -8.80 -1.52 2.69
C ARG A 43 -8.88 -1.42 4.22
N ARG A 44 -7.79 -1.70 4.94
CA ARG A 44 -7.72 -1.55 6.42
C ARG A 44 -8.01 -0.11 6.83
N PHE A 45 -7.30 0.87 6.24
CA PHE A 45 -7.54 2.29 6.48
C PHE A 45 -8.99 2.70 6.16
N ALA A 46 -9.53 2.29 5.01
CA ALA A 46 -10.93 2.57 4.65
C ALA A 46 -11.97 1.85 5.54
N GLN A 47 -11.64 0.72 6.17
CA GLN A 47 -12.49 0.06 7.16
C GLN A 47 -12.49 0.85 8.47
N HIS A 48 -11.31 1.23 8.95
CA HIS A 48 -11.13 2.05 10.13
C HIS A 48 -11.90 3.38 10.03
N LEU A 49 -11.73 4.10 8.91
CA LEU A 49 -12.44 5.36 8.66
C LEU A 49 -13.97 5.20 8.57
N LYS A 50 -14.52 4.02 8.23
CA LYS A 50 -15.98 3.79 8.31
C LYS A 50 -16.49 3.75 9.75
N LEU A 51 -15.69 3.25 10.69
CA LEU A 51 -16.02 3.27 12.11
C LEU A 51 -16.12 4.72 12.60
N ILE A 52 -15.12 5.54 12.24
CA ILE A 52 -15.07 6.98 12.50
C ILE A 52 -16.28 7.68 11.86
N GLY A 53 -16.55 7.47 10.58
CA GLY A 53 -17.70 8.06 9.89
C GLY A 53 -19.03 7.76 10.59
N GLY A 54 -19.24 6.51 10.99
CA GLY A 54 -20.42 6.11 11.75
C GLY A 54 -20.49 6.71 13.16
N LEU A 55 -19.37 7.09 13.79
CA LEU A 55 -19.34 7.85 15.05
C LEU A 55 -19.68 9.33 14.80
N LEU A 56 -19.11 9.96 13.77
CA LEU A 56 -19.37 11.35 13.38
C LEU A 56 -20.85 11.58 13.03
N GLU A 57 -21.50 10.63 12.35
CA GLU A 57 -22.96 10.65 12.11
C GLU A 57 -23.77 10.70 13.41
N GLN A 58 -23.37 9.92 14.43
CA GLN A 58 -24.04 9.88 15.74
C GLN A 58 -23.79 11.13 16.58
N LEU A 59 -22.58 11.69 16.49
CA LEU A 59 -22.20 12.95 17.13
C LEU A 59 -22.89 14.17 16.52
N ARG A 60 -23.53 14.04 15.35
CA ARG A 60 -24.13 15.15 14.59
C ARG A 60 -23.15 16.31 14.42
N VAL A 61 -22.02 16.06 13.78
CA VAL A 61 -20.91 17.04 13.59
C VAL A 61 -21.36 18.43 13.12
N SER A 62 -22.45 18.54 12.36
CA SER A 62 -23.06 19.82 11.95
C SER A 62 -23.50 20.71 13.13
N GLU A 63 -23.85 20.12 14.27
CA GLU A 63 -24.18 20.83 15.52
C GLU A 63 -22.91 21.19 16.28
N LEU A 64 -21.94 20.28 16.38
CA LEU A 64 -20.65 20.54 17.03
C LEU A 64 -19.90 21.71 16.36
N ARG A 65 -19.94 21.81 15.02
CA ARG A 65 -19.30 22.91 14.27
C ARG A 65 -19.81 24.32 14.64
N LYS A 66 -20.93 24.45 15.35
CA LYS A 66 -21.47 25.74 15.82
C LYS A 66 -20.69 26.29 17.03
N TYR A 67 -19.99 25.45 17.77
CA TYR A 67 -19.22 25.82 18.95
C TYR A 67 -17.76 26.09 18.55
N PRO A 68 -17.16 27.23 18.92
CA PRO A 68 -15.79 27.56 18.51
C PRO A 68 -14.77 26.55 19.05
N GLU A 69 -15.01 25.96 20.23
CA GLU A 69 -14.09 25.04 20.90
C GLU A 69 -13.95 23.68 20.19
N THR A 70 -15.00 23.20 19.51
CA THR A 70 -14.94 21.96 18.69
C THR A 70 -14.76 22.22 17.21
N ARG A 71 -14.91 23.47 16.74
CA ARG A 71 -14.75 23.82 15.33
C ARG A 71 -13.34 23.56 14.81
N GLU A 72 -12.30 24.01 15.51
CA GLU A 72 -10.91 23.84 15.07
C GLU A 72 -10.49 22.34 14.99
N PRO A 73 -10.72 21.49 16.01
CA PRO A 73 -10.46 20.05 15.90
C PRO A 73 -11.20 19.36 14.75
N LEU A 74 -12.42 19.81 14.42
CA LEU A 74 -13.18 19.28 13.27
C LEU A 74 -12.59 19.72 11.92
N GLU A 75 -12.13 20.95 11.80
CA GLU A 75 -11.46 21.45 10.59
C GLU A 75 -10.10 20.73 10.39
N GLN A 76 -9.35 20.49 11.46
CA GLN A 76 -8.11 19.71 11.44
C GLN A 76 -8.35 18.23 11.09
N LEU A 77 -9.44 17.62 11.58
CA LEU A 77 -9.88 16.27 11.19
C LEU A 77 -10.24 16.20 9.70
N GLU A 78 -10.95 17.18 9.15
CA GLU A 78 -11.23 17.26 7.71
C GLU A 78 -9.93 17.36 6.89
N ASP A 79 -8.94 18.14 7.33
CA ASP A 79 -7.65 18.26 6.64
C ASP A 79 -6.80 16.98 6.71
N ALA A 80 -6.80 16.28 7.84
CA ALA A 80 -6.18 14.97 7.97
C ALA A 80 -6.85 13.93 7.04
N LEU A 81 -8.19 13.97 6.92
CA LEU A 81 -8.93 13.16 5.95
C LEU A 81 -8.61 13.53 4.49
N ARG A 82 -8.43 14.80 4.16
CA ARG A 82 -7.97 15.25 2.83
C ARG A 82 -6.58 14.68 2.50
N ARG A 83 -5.63 14.71 3.44
CA ARG A 83 -4.32 14.03 3.31
C ARG A 83 -4.46 12.51 3.14
N GLY A 84 -5.30 11.88 3.96
CA GLY A 84 -5.61 10.44 3.87
C GLY A 84 -6.22 10.03 2.52
N TYR A 85 -7.05 10.88 1.90
CA TYR A 85 -7.55 10.68 0.54
C TYR A 85 -6.43 10.71 -0.50
N LEU A 86 -5.52 11.70 -0.44
CA LEU A 86 -4.40 11.76 -1.38
C LEU A 86 -3.49 10.53 -1.25
N LEU A 87 -3.23 10.05 -0.04
CA LEU A 87 -2.46 8.83 0.21
C LEU A 87 -3.11 7.61 -0.46
N VAL A 88 -4.41 7.38 -0.22
CA VAL A 88 -5.13 6.25 -0.83
C VAL A 88 -5.24 6.39 -2.35
N ASN A 89 -5.58 7.58 -2.85
CA ASN A 89 -5.69 7.85 -4.29
C ASN A 89 -4.35 7.69 -5.02
N SER A 90 -3.22 7.98 -4.36
CA SER A 90 -1.89 7.74 -4.93
C SER A 90 -1.62 6.28 -5.26
N CYS A 91 -2.23 5.34 -4.52
CA CYS A 91 -2.10 3.91 -4.74
C CYS A 91 -2.85 3.41 -5.99
N GLN A 92 -3.59 4.28 -6.70
CA GLN A 92 -4.36 3.95 -7.91
C GLN A 92 -3.62 4.29 -9.21
N ASP A 93 -3.06 5.49 -9.38
CA ASP A 93 -2.63 5.98 -10.70
C ASP A 93 -1.17 6.50 -10.81
N ARG A 94 -0.36 6.42 -9.76
CA ARG A 94 1.08 6.68 -9.91
C ARG A 94 1.78 5.57 -10.74
N SER A 95 3.07 5.78 -11.06
CA SER A 95 3.94 4.70 -11.54
C SER A 95 3.89 3.52 -10.56
N TYR A 96 3.68 2.32 -11.10
CA TYR A 96 3.75 1.08 -10.33
C TYR A 96 5.16 0.92 -9.72
N LEU A 97 6.22 1.18 -10.50
CA LEU A 97 7.61 1.05 -10.03
C LEU A 97 7.93 2.06 -8.91
N TYR A 98 7.45 3.30 -9.01
CA TYR A 98 7.59 4.29 -7.93
C TYR A 98 6.87 3.86 -6.65
N LEU A 99 5.62 3.42 -6.74
CA LEU A 99 4.86 2.98 -5.57
C LEU A 99 5.52 1.76 -4.90
N LEU A 100 6.03 0.82 -5.68
CA LEU A 100 6.74 -0.34 -5.16
C LEU A 100 8.07 0.07 -4.51
N ALA A 101 8.85 0.96 -5.11
CA ALA A 101 10.08 1.50 -4.51
C ALA A 101 9.83 2.31 -3.22
N MET A 102 8.68 2.97 -3.11
CA MET A 102 8.28 3.75 -1.92
C MET A 102 7.47 2.95 -0.90
N GLY A 103 7.36 1.62 -1.04
CA GLY A 103 6.41 0.79 -0.30
C GLY A 103 6.46 0.92 1.23
N TRP A 104 7.67 0.95 1.82
CA TRP A 104 7.85 1.18 3.26
C TRP A 104 7.42 2.59 3.70
N ASN A 105 7.63 3.60 2.86
CA ASN A 105 7.21 4.96 3.14
C ASN A 105 5.68 5.04 3.14
N ILE A 106 5.01 4.48 2.13
CA ILE A 106 3.55 4.42 2.04
C ILE A 106 2.95 3.72 3.28
N VAL A 107 3.55 2.61 3.71
CA VAL A 107 3.19 1.89 4.94
C VAL A 107 3.36 2.75 6.20
N TYR A 108 4.42 3.56 6.28
CA TYR A 108 4.59 4.55 7.34
C TYR A 108 3.55 5.68 7.27
N GLN A 109 3.20 6.18 6.08
CA GLN A 109 2.18 7.23 5.93
C GLN A 109 0.80 6.74 6.35
N PHE A 110 0.45 5.46 6.11
CA PHE A 110 -0.82 4.90 6.62
C PHE A 110 -0.88 4.91 8.15
N ARG A 111 0.22 4.56 8.84
CA ARG A 111 0.32 4.71 10.30
C ARG A 111 0.20 6.17 10.73
N LYS A 112 0.97 7.08 10.13
CA LYS A 112 0.96 8.53 10.43
C LYS A 112 -0.46 9.09 10.28
N ALA A 113 -1.12 8.83 9.15
CA ALA A 113 -2.44 9.34 8.82
C ALA A 113 -3.53 8.81 9.77
N GLN A 114 -3.51 7.52 10.12
CA GLN A 114 -4.44 6.99 11.12
C GLN A 114 -4.20 7.65 12.49
N SER A 115 -2.96 7.67 13.00
CA SER A 115 -2.67 8.27 14.31
C SER A 115 -3.03 9.77 14.37
N GLU A 116 -2.84 10.51 13.27
CA GLU A 116 -3.26 11.91 13.16
C GLU A 116 -4.79 12.05 13.25
N ILE A 117 -5.53 11.26 12.48
CA ILE A 117 -7.01 11.24 12.48
C ILE A 117 -7.56 10.83 13.86
N ASP A 118 -7.00 9.80 14.48
CA ASP A 118 -7.43 9.27 15.79
C ASP A 118 -7.19 10.30 16.91
N ASN A 119 -6.10 11.06 16.83
CA ASN A 119 -5.81 12.12 17.79
C ASN A 119 -6.82 13.28 17.67
N TYR A 120 -7.17 13.73 16.46
CA TYR A 120 -8.24 14.72 16.30
C TYR A 120 -9.61 14.19 16.72
N LEU A 121 -9.88 12.91 16.46
CA LEU A 121 -11.10 12.24 16.91
C LEU A 121 -11.19 12.12 18.45
N ARG A 122 -10.08 12.08 19.19
CA ARG A 122 -10.09 12.15 20.66
C ARG A 122 -10.43 13.54 21.18
N LEU A 123 -9.97 14.60 20.51
CA LEU A 123 -10.21 15.98 20.95
C LEU A 123 -11.69 16.38 20.84
N VAL A 124 -12.41 15.90 19.81
CA VAL A 124 -13.81 16.27 19.55
C VAL A 124 -14.79 15.83 20.67
N PRO A 125 -14.79 14.58 21.18
CA PRO A 125 -15.63 14.15 22.29
C PRO A 125 -15.27 14.77 23.65
N LEU A 126 -13.97 15.06 23.88
CA LEU A 126 -13.48 15.54 25.17
C LEU A 126 -13.92 16.97 25.52
N ILE A 127 -14.25 17.80 24.52
CA ILE A 127 -14.59 19.22 24.72
C ILE A 127 -16.09 19.44 24.99
N THR A 128 -17.00 18.60 24.46
CA THR A 128 -18.45 18.89 24.52
C THR A 128 -19.30 17.96 25.37
N LEU A 129 -19.13 16.64 25.30
CA LEU A 129 -20.02 15.67 25.97
C LEU A 129 -19.44 14.26 25.88
N VAL A 130 -19.32 13.51 27.00
CA VAL A 130 -19.74 12.10 26.98
C VAL A 130 -20.30 11.55 28.32
N ASP A 131 -21.46 12.04 28.76
CA ASP A 131 -22.38 11.24 29.59
C ASP A 131 -23.16 10.17 28.78
N ASN A 132 -22.92 10.09 27.48
CA ASN A 132 -23.54 9.12 26.58
C ASN A 132 -22.67 7.86 26.44
N ALA A 133 -22.95 6.83 27.25
CA ALA A 133 -22.20 5.57 27.27
C ALA A 133 -21.93 5.00 25.86
N ARG A 134 -22.93 4.99 24.98
CA ARG A 134 -22.83 4.47 23.60
C ARG A 134 -21.75 5.17 22.76
N ILE A 135 -21.46 6.44 23.01
CA ILE A 135 -20.39 7.18 22.34
C ILE A 135 -19.02 6.76 22.88
N ARG A 136 -18.90 6.53 24.21
CA ARG A 136 -17.65 6.02 24.82
C ARG A 136 -17.32 4.63 24.30
N ASP A 137 -18.29 3.71 24.31
CA ASP A 137 -18.11 2.33 23.85
C ASP A 137 -17.63 2.27 22.39
N ARG A 138 -18.09 3.20 21.55
CA ARG A 138 -17.67 3.32 20.14
C ARG A 138 -16.30 3.95 19.97
N LEU A 139 -15.95 4.93 20.80
CA LEU A 139 -14.60 5.49 20.80
C LEU A 139 -13.58 4.42 21.24
N GLU A 140 -13.85 3.68 22.31
CA GLU A 140 -13.02 2.55 22.77
C GLU A 140 -12.89 1.45 21.69
N TYR A 141 -13.93 1.21 20.90
CA TYR A 141 -13.84 0.29 19.76
C TYR A 141 -12.90 0.80 18.66
N ILE A 142 -12.95 2.09 18.33
CA ILE A 142 -12.06 2.72 17.34
C ILE A 142 -10.61 2.74 17.85
N GLU A 143 -10.38 3.07 19.12
CA GLU A 143 -9.04 3.11 19.73
C GLU A 143 -8.35 1.73 19.80
N ARG A 144 -9.14 0.66 19.86
CA ARG A 144 -8.64 -0.73 19.76
C ARG A 144 -8.41 -1.19 18.33
N ASP A 145 -8.97 -0.51 17.32
CA ASP A 145 -8.79 -0.83 15.90
C ASP A 145 -7.47 -0.26 15.35
N GLN A 146 -6.37 -0.60 16.02
CA GLN A 146 -5.02 -0.27 15.58
C GLN A 146 -4.67 -1.12 14.35
N CYS A 147 -4.87 -0.55 13.16
CA CYS A 147 -4.61 -1.28 11.92
C CYS A 147 -3.11 -1.56 11.78
N GLU A 148 -2.79 -2.85 11.73
CA GLU A 148 -1.49 -3.32 11.26
C GLU A 148 -1.32 -2.92 9.77
N TYR A 149 -0.28 -2.15 9.46
CA TYR A 149 0.10 -1.81 8.08
C TYR A 149 1.42 -2.49 7.75
N SER A 150 1.41 -3.32 6.70
CA SER A 150 2.56 -4.10 6.25
C SER A 150 2.93 -3.76 4.82
N PHE A 151 4.21 -3.88 4.48
CA PHE A 151 4.61 -4.03 3.08
C PHE A 151 4.48 -5.52 2.73
N ASP A 152 4.16 -5.83 1.48
CA ASP A 152 3.97 -7.21 1.04
C ASP A 152 5.34 -7.86 0.81
N GLU A 153 5.53 -9.12 1.24
CA GLU A 153 6.86 -9.75 1.19
C GLU A 153 7.28 -10.11 -0.24
N GLU A 154 6.34 -10.24 -1.18
CA GLU A 154 6.65 -10.38 -2.60
C GLU A 154 7.04 -9.03 -3.22
N ASP A 155 6.26 -7.96 -2.95
CA ASP A 155 6.60 -6.60 -3.40
C ASP A 155 7.95 -6.13 -2.82
N LYS A 156 8.27 -6.51 -1.58
CA LYS A 156 9.55 -6.23 -0.90
C LYS A 156 10.74 -6.90 -1.58
N LYS A 157 10.64 -8.20 -1.92
CA LYS A 157 11.70 -8.90 -2.67
C LYS A 157 11.95 -8.25 -4.03
N VAL A 158 10.89 -7.75 -4.68
CA VAL A 158 11.02 -6.98 -5.93
C VAL A 158 11.65 -5.61 -5.68
N GLN A 159 11.31 -4.92 -4.60
CA GLN A 159 11.91 -3.63 -4.22
C GLN A 159 13.41 -3.78 -3.97
N ASP A 160 13.81 -4.77 -3.15
CA ASP A 160 15.21 -5.05 -2.84
C ASP A 160 15.99 -5.36 -4.12
N ALA A 161 15.45 -6.21 -5.00
CA ALA A 161 16.07 -6.57 -6.29
C ALA A 161 16.15 -5.41 -7.31
N LEU A 162 15.33 -4.35 -7.16
CA LEU A 162 15.33 -3.18 -8.06
C LEU A 162 16.13 -1.99 -7.53
N LEU A 163 16.25 -1.83 -6.20
CA LEU A 163 16.95 -0.71 -5.58
C LEU A 163 18.34 -1.09 -5.08
N ASN A 164 18.54 -2.34 -4.66
CA ASN A 164 19.82 -2.87 -4.15
C ASN A 164 20.17 -4.20 -4.86
N PRO A 165 20.30 -4.22 -6.20
CA PRO A 165 20.57 -5.46 -6.92
C PRO A 165 21.90 -6.09 -6.52
N ASP A 166 21.86 -7.38 -6.14
CA ASP A 166 23.05 -8.23 -6.11
C ASP A 166 23.68 -8.26 -7.52
N PRO A 167 25.02 -8.26 -7.68
CA PRO A 167 25.70 -8.37 -8.98
C PRO A 167 25.20 -9.50 -9.91
N CYS A 168 24.57 -10.55 -9.38
CA CYS A 168 23.99 -11.66 -10.14
C CYS A 168 22.51 -11.44 -10.54
N THR A 169 21.87 -10.37 -10.05
CA THR A 169 20.46 -10.07 -10.31
C THR A 169 20.29 -9.46 -11.70
N ASN A 170 19.54 -10.14 -12.57
CA ASN A 170 19.19 -9.60 -13.88
C ASN A 170 17.94 -8.70 -13.78
N PRO A 171 18.05 -7.36 -13.93
CA PRO A 171 16.91 -6.45 -13.78
C PRO A 171 15.84 -6.65 -14.86
N THR A 172 16.21 -7.11 -16.07
CA THR A 172 15.26 -7.43 -17.15
C THR A 172 14.32 -8.55 -16.72
N MET A 173 14.82 -9.58 -16.03
CA MET A 173 13.97 -10.68 -15.53
C MET A 173 13.03 -10.22 -14.40
N VAL A 174 13.52 -9.38 -13.49
CA VAL A 174 12.72 -8.81 -12.39
C VAL A 174 11.61 -7.92 -12.95
N LEU A 175 11.95 -6.97 -13.83
CA LEU A 175 10.97 -6.09 -14.46
C LEU A 175 9.98 -6.87 -15.34
N LYS A 176 10.41 -7.84 -16.14
CA LYS A 176 9.52 -8.63 -17.01
C LYS A 176 8.47 -9.42 -16.21
N LYS A 177 8.86 -10.02 -15.09
CA LYS A 177 7.94 -10.70 -14.16
C LYS A 177 6.99 -9.70 -13.47
N THR A 178 7.52 -8.56 -13.04
CA THR A 178 6.78 -7.57 -12.24
C THR A 178 5.76 -6.79 -13.08
N LEU A 179 6.16 -6.32 -14.26
CA LEU A 179 5.30 -5.54 -15.15
C LEU A 179 4.21 -6.39 -15.82
N SER A 180 4.48 -7.66 -16.15
CA SER A 180 3.45 -8.56 -16.70
C SER A 180 2.30 -8.83 -15.72
N CYS A 181 2.57 -8.95 -14.42
CA CYS A 181 1.52 -9.01 -13.39
C CYS A 181 0.70 -7.71 -13.28
N SER A 182 1.35 -6.56 -13.50
CA SER A 182 0.75 -5.23 -13.30
C SER A 182 0.04 -4.67 -14.53
N TYR A 183 0.37 -5.23 -15.71
CA TYR A 183 -0.13 -4.91 -17.04
C TYR A 183 -0.41 -6.21 -17.83
N PRO A 184 -1.37 -7.05 -17.41
CA PRO A 184 -1.58 -8.40 -17.97
C PRO A 184 -2.01 -8.43 -19.44
N ASN A 185 -2.48 -7.30 -19.98
CA ASN A 185 -3.01 -7.16 -21.34
C ASN A 185 -2.14 -6.24 -22.22
N LEU A 186 -0.87 -6.01 -21.87
CA LEU A 186 0.04 -5.10 -22.55
C LEU A 186 1.40 -5.80 -22.76
N PRO A 187 2.05 -5.69 -23.93
CA PRO A 187 3.36 -6.30 -24.13
C PRO A 187 4.42 -5.61 -23.27
N PHE A 188 5.51 -6.32 -22.99
CA PHE A 188 6.49 -5.90 -21.97
C PHE A 188 7.17 -4.57 -22.31
N ASN A 189 7.50 -4.33 -23.58
CA ASN A 189 8.07 -3.08 -24.07
C ASN A 189 7.12 -1.88 -23.84
N GLU A 190 5.85 -2.00 -24.22
CA GLU A 190 4.85 -0.94 -23.99
C GLU A 190 4.58 -0.70 -22.50
N ALA A 191 4.56 -1.76 -21.69
CA ALA A 191 4.43 -1.65 -20.24
C ALA A 191 5.65 -0.95 -19.59
N LEU A 192 6.87 -1.25 -20.07
CA LEU A 192 8.11 -0.63 -19.63
C LEU A 192 8.16 0.85 -20.03
N GLN A 193 7.82 1.19 -21.27
CA GLN A 193 7.73 2.56 -21.76
C GLN A 193 6.71 3.37 -20.94
N LYS A 194 5.51 2.82 -20.73
CA LYS A 194 4.44 3.47 -19.94
C LYS A 194 4.84 3.73 -18.49
N GLU A 195 5.59 2.84 -17.87
CA GLU A 195 6.16 3.08 -16.54
C GLU A 195 7.29 4.11 -16.56
N SER A 196 8.15 4.12 -17.59
CA SER A 196 9.18 5.15 -17.80
C SER A 196 8.58 6.55 -17.95
N GLU A 197 7.49 6.69 -18.72
CA GLU A 197 6.73 7.93 -18.86
C GLU A 197 6.13 8.38 -17.53
N LYS A 198 5.49 7.47 -16.77
CA LYS A 198 4.96 7.79 -15.44
C LYS A 198 6.05 8.16 -14.44
N LEU A 199 7.22 7.52 -14.47
CA LEU A 199 8.38 7.87 -13.64
C LEU A 199 8.91 9.28 -13.95
N GLN A 200 8.91 9.71 -15.22
CA GLN A 200 9.28 11.08 -15.58
C GLN A 200 8.32 12.12 -15.00
N VAL A 201 7.01 11.84 -14.99
CA VAL A 201 6.00 12.71 -14.34
C VAL A 201 6.21 12.77 -12.82
N GLU A 202 6.44 11.65 -12.14
CA GLU A 202 6.74 11.66 -10.71
C GLU A 202 8.09 12.34 -10.38
N LEU A 203 9.08 12.29 -11.29
CA LEU A 203 10.34 13.02 -11.13
C LEU A 203 10.11 14.53 -11.16
N GLN A 204 9.39 15.03 -12.17
CA GLN A 204 9.04 16.47 -12.27
C GLN A 204 8.27 16.95 -11.02
N ARG A 205 7.33 16.14 -10.54
CA ARG A 205 6.55 16.40 -9.32
C ARG A 205 7.41 16.42 -8.06
N SER A 206 8.36 15.48 -7.94
CA SER A 206 9.28 15.44 -6.79
C SER A 206 10.24 16.63 -6.82
N GLN A 207 10.69 17.04 -8.00
CA GLN A 207 11.50 18.25 -8.20
C GLN A 207 10.74 19.53 -7.83
N SER A 208 9.50 19.71 -8.31
CA SER A 208 8.68 20.88 -7.93
C SER A 208 8.39 20.95 -6.43
N ASN A 209 8.37 19.79 -5.76
CA ASN A 209 8.14 19.67 -4.33
C ASN A 209 9.43 19.72 -3.48
N MET A 210 10.60 19.91 -4.10
CA MET A 210 11.93 19.85 -3.46
C MET A 210 12.23 18.54 -2.72
N ASP A 211 11.61 17.43 -3.14
CA ASP A 211 11.78 16.10 -2.54
C ASP A 211 12.98 15.37 -3.16
N LEU A 212 14.18 15.73 -2.71
CA LEU A 212 15.45 15.15 -3.17
C LEU A 212 15.49 13.62 -3.01
N GLY A 213 14.94 13.09 -1.92
CA GLY A 213 14.95 11.64 -1.65
C GLY A 213 14.08 10.86 -2.63
N SER A 214 12.89 11.35 -2.97
CA SER A 214 12.10 10.76 -4.07
C SER A 214 12.81 10.93 -5.42
N CYS A 215 13.47 12.07 -5.67
CA CYS A 215 14.20 12.29 -6.92
C CYS A 215 15.32 11.27 -7.14
N GLU A 216 16.13 10.97 -6.12
CA GLU A 216 17.20 9.97 -6.16
C GLU A 216 16.66 8.57 -6.52
N VAL A 217 15.61 8.13 -5.83
CA VAL A 217 14.95 6.83 -6.09
C VAL A 217 14.37 6.78 -7.51
N ILE A 218 13.71 7.83 -7.97
CA ILE A 218 13.11 7.88 -9.31
C ILE A 218 14.20 7.91 -10.40
N GLN A 219 15.30 8.63 -10.19
CA GLN A 219 16.45 8.63 -11.11
C GLN A 219 17.10 7.24 -11.20
N HIS A 220 17.23 6.53 -10.08
CA HIS A 220 17.70 5.15 -10.08
C HIS A 220 16.78 4.24 -10.90
N LEU A 221 15.47 4.27 -10.65
CA LEU A 221 14.48 3.49 -11.40
C LEU A 221 14.53 3.80 -12.91
N LEU A 222 14.64 5.07 -13.30
CA LEU A 222 14.78 5.49 -14.70
C LEU A 222 16.09 5.00 -15.33
N GLY A 223 17.17 4.84 -14.56
CA GLY A 223 18.40 4.21 -15.01
C GLY A 223 18.22 2.72 -15.28
N VAL A 224 17.58 2.00 -14.34
CA VAL A 224 17.27 0.57 -14.49
C VAL A 224 16.35 0.32 -15.70
N THR A 225 15.27 1.10 -15.88
CA THR A 225 14.36 0.91 -17.03
C THR A 225 15.06 1.14 -18.36
N LYS A 226 15.89 2.19 -18.49
CA LYS A 226 16.67 2.48 -19.72
C LYS A 226 17.69 1.39 -20.03
N THR A 227 18.34 0.85 -19.00
CA THR A 227 19.30 -0.25 -19.17
C THR A 227 18.59 -1.48 -19.74
N VAL A 228 17.42 -1.83 -19.19
CA VAL A 228 16.60 -2.94 -19.69
C VAL A 228 16.08 -2.67 -21.10
N GLU A 229 15.58 -1.47 -21.39
CA GLU A 229 15.13 -1.03 -22.72
C GLU A 229 16.22 -1.23 -23.78
N SER A 230 17.47 -0.84 -23.49
CA SER A 230 18.62 -1.05 -24.39
C SER A 230 19.05 -2.51 -24.61
N THR A 231 18.49 -3.47 -23.85
CA THR A 231 18.74 -4.91 -24.02
C THR A 231 17.63 -5.65 -24.78
N ILE A 232 16.55 -4.97 -25.15
CA ILE A 232 15.46 -5.55 -25.96
C ILE A 232 15.88 -5.49 -27.43
N PRO A 233 15.92 -6.63 -28.17
CA PRO A 233 16.18 -6.60 -29.61
C PRO A 233 15.01 -5.96 -30.37
N ASP A 234 15.30 -5.16 -31.41
CA ASP A 234 14.29 -4.49 -32.25
C ASP A 234 13.38 -5.45 -33.06
N GLU A 235 13.68 -6.76 -33.06
CA GLU A 235 13.07 -7.79 -33.94
C GLU A 235 11.79 -8.45 -33.40
N GLU A 236 10.86 -7.69 -32.79
CA GLU A 236 9.44 -8.11 -32.69
C GLU A 236 8.52 -7.31 -33.64
N THR A 237 9.07 -6.47 -34.53
CA THR A 237 8.30 -5.56 -35.41
C THR A 237 8.42 -5.80 -36.92
N ASN A 238 9.04 -6.90 -37.37
CA ASN A 238 9.24 -7.19 -38.80
C ASN A 238 8.71 -8.56 -39.26
N ALA A 239 7.45 -8.86 -38.96
CA ALA A 239 6.68 -9.86 -39.70
C ALA A 239 6.36 -9.34 -41.12
N LYS A 240 7.36 -9.38 -42.01
CA LYS A 240 7.20 -8.99 -43.42
C LYS A 240 6.12 -9.83 -44.09
N ALA A 241 5.07 -9.16 -44.56
CA ALA A 241 4.19 -9.70 -45.57
C ALA A 241 4.99 -9.93 -46.87
N SER A 242 5.51 -11.15 -47.08
CA SER A 242 6.00 -11.57 -48.38
C SER A 242 4.85 -12.20 -49.17
N GLU A 243 4.30 -11.45 -50.12
CA GLU A 243 3.41 -12.02 -51.12
C GLU A 243 4.10 -13.18 -51.84
N LYS A 244 3.48 -14.37 -51.87
CA LYS A 244 3.88 -15.47 -52.74
C LYS A 244 2.78 -15.79 -53.75
N LYS A 245 3.00 -15.31 -54.97
CA LYS A 245 2.26 -15.61 -56.19
C LYS A 245 3.28 -15.58 -57.34
N GLY A 246 3.53 -16.62 -58.11
CA GLY A 246 3.10 -18.03 -58.09
C GLY A 246 3.66 -18.72 -59.35
N SER A 247 3.67 -20.05 -59.44
CA SER A 247 3.87 -20.77 -60.71
C SER A 247 3.36 -22.21 -60.65
N ASN A 248 2.65 -22.61 -61.71
CA ASN A 248 2.10 -23.96 -61.96
C ASN A 248 3.22 -24.87 -62.56
N TYR A 249 3.07 -26.16 -62.90
CA TYR A 249 1.99 -27.15 -63.11
C TYR A 249 2.53 -28.54 -62.63
N SER A 250 1.77 -29.59 -62.32
CA SER A 250 1.01 -30.42 -63.28
C SER A 250 0.03 -31.41 -62.60
N GLU A 251 -0.94 -31.93 -63.38
CA GLU A 251 -2.09 -32.73 -62.92
C GLU A 251 -1.83 -34.24 -62.80
N SER A 252 -2.61 -34.92 -61.94
CA SER A 252 -3.28 -36.19 -62.27
C SER A 252 -4.50 -36.43 -61.36
N LYS A 253 -5.55 -37.04 -61.91
CA LYS A 253 -6.88 -37.21 -61.28
C LYS A 253 -6.97 -38.40 -60.30
N GLY A 254 -7.94 -38.32 -59.40
CA GLY A 254 -8.52 -39.46 -58.68
C GLY A 254 -9.78 -39.05 -57.90
N ASP A 255 -10.96 -39.31 -58.45
CA ASP A 255 -12.24 -38.88 -57.87
C ASP A 255 -12.66 -39.68 -56.64
N SER A 256 -13.16 -39.01 -55.59
CA SER A 256 -14.31 -39.48 -54.79
C SER A 256 -14.79 -38.38 -53.83
N ALA A 257 -16.01 -37.89 -54.04
CA ALA A 257 -16.64 -36.93 -53.14
C ALA A 257 -17.40 -37.65 -52.01
N LYS A 258 -17.12 -37.28 -50.75
CA LYS A 258 -18.10 -37.30 -49.65
C LYS A 258 -17.85 -36.13 -48.69
N SER A 259 -18.88 -35.31 -48.52
CA SER A 259 -19.03 -34.39 -47.40
C SER A 259 -19.41 -35.16 -46.13
N PHE A 260 -18.92 -34.72 -44.98
CA PHE A 260 -19.71 -34.05 -43.93
C PHE A 260 -18.78 -33.67 -42.75
N ASP A 261 -19.26 -32.74 -41.93
CA ASP A 261 -18.44 -31.87 -41.06
C ASP A 261 -17.77 -32.57 -39.86
N ASP A 262 -16.68 -31.96 -39.38
CA ASP A 262 -15.92 -32.38 -38.19
C ASP A 262 -16.71 -32.17 -36.88
N ASP A 263 -16.30 -32.93 -35.86
CA ASP A 263 -16.86 -32.96 -34.52
C ASP A 263 -16.88 -31.60 -33.79
N ASP A 264 -17.93 -31.36 -33.00
CA ASP A 264 -17.72 -30.82 -31.65
C ASP A 264 -18.88 -31.08 -30.68
N ASP A 265 -18.54 -30.97 -29.39
CA ASP A 265 -19.38 -30.88 -28.19
C ASP A 265 -20.02 -32.16 -27.55
N TYR A 266 -19.85 -32.21 -26.22
CA TYR A 266 -20.12 -33.31 -25.32
C TYR A 266 -21.34 -32.99 -24.44
N PRO A 267 -22.32 -33.90 -24.27
CA PRO A 267 -23.30 -33.68 -23.21
C PRO A 267 -23.52 -34.86 -22.24
N LYS A 268 -23.52 -34.46 -20.95
CA LYS A 268 -24.42 -34.89 -19.87
C LYS A 268 -24.12 -36.17 -19.05
N LYS A 269 -23.99 -35.88 -17.75
CA LYS A 269 -24.76 -36.43 -16.60
C LYS A 269 -24.38 -37.77 -15.97
N GLN A 270 -23.96 -37.62 -14.70
CA GLN A 270 -24.51 -38.23 -13.47
C GLN A 270 -24.37 -39.75 -13.25
N LYS A 271 -24.55 -40.09 -11.95
CA LYS A 271 -24.73 -41.43 -11.36
C LYS A 271 -23.42 -42.23 -11.16
N ASP A 272 -23.26 -43.00 -10.08
CA ASP A 272 -24.17 -43.30 -8.94
C ASP A 272 -23.40 -43.88 -7.73
N THR A 273 -23.96 -43.75 -6.52
CA THR A 273 -23.87 -44.73 -5.38
C THR A 273 -22.49 -45.05 -4.73
N CYS A 274 -22.40 -45.63 -3.51
CA CYS A 274 -23.22 -45.60 -2.27
C CYS A 274 -22.51 -46.42 -1.16
N SER A 275 -22.70 -46.10 0.13
CA SER A 275 -22.37 -46.92 1.32
C SER A 275 -20.86 -47.20 1.56
N THR A 276 -20.31 -47.42 2.77
CA THR A 276 -20.81 -47.68 4.13
C THR A 276 -19.72 -47.16 5.12
N GLN A 277 -19.85 -47.00 6.44
CA GLN A 277 -20.85 -47.43 7.43
C GLN A 277 -20.98 -46.41 8.61
N ARG A 278 -21.49 -46.88 9.75
CA ARG A 278 -21.89 -46.17 10.99
C ARG A 278 -20.87 -46.36 12.12
N CYS A 279 -20.86 -45.45 13.09
CA CYS A 279 -21.23 -45.81 14.46
C CYS A 279 -21.78 -44.59 15.24
N SER A 280 -22.63 -44.84 16.24
CA SER A 280 -23.49 -43.82 16.87
C SER A 280 -23.34 -43.80 18.40
N SER A 281 -23.58 -42.65 19.04
CA SER A 281 -24.22 -42.56 20.36
C SER A 281 -24.76 -41.15 20.68
N GLN A 282 -25.82 -41.10 21.49
CA GLN A 282 -26.58 -39.93 21.99
C GLN A 282 -26.15 -39.65 23.46
N VAL A 283 -25.98 -38.42 24.00
CA VAL A 283 -26.99 -37.38 24.46
C VAL A 283 -27.85 -37.92 25.66
N PRO A 284 -28.38 -37.16 26.69
CA PRO A 284 -28.45 -35.70 27.03
C PRO A 284 -28.16 -35.28 28.54
N TYR A 285 -28.58 -34.04 28.89
CA TYR A 285 -28.85 -33.39 30.22
C TYR A 285 -27.72 -32.56 30.86
N GLY A 286 -27.90 -31.31 31.36
CA GLY A 286 -29.01 -30.33 31.26
C GLY A 286 -29.51 -29.79 32.62
N HIS A 287 -29.41 -28.47 32.88
CA HIS A 287 -30.34 -27.65 33.71
C HIS A 287 -29.89 -26.17 33.84
N ASP A 288 -30.84 -25.24 33.70
CA ASP A 288 -30.75 -23.85 34.19
C ASP A 288 -31.05 -23.77 35.70
N LEU A 289 -30.55 -22.73 36.40
CA LEU A 289 -31.36 -21.78 37.19
C LEU A 289 -30.52 -20.64 37.84
N VAL A 290 -31.18 -19.51 38.08
CA VAL A 290 -30.64 -18.23 38.62
C VAL A 290 -30.77 -18.15 40.15
N SER A 291 -29.79 -17.58 40.89
CA SER A 291 -30.03 -16.63 42.02
C SER A 291 -28.77 -16.07 42.74
N SER A 292 -28.54 -14.76 42.59
CA SER A 292 -28.37 -13.74 43.67
C SER A 292 -27.25 -13.80 44.77
N ARG A 293 -26.45 -12.70 44.81
CA ARG A 293 -26.20 -11.76 45.95
C ARG A 293 -24.80 -11.66 46.63
N GLY A 294 -24.06 -10.60 46.26
CA GLY A 294 -23.14 -9.81 47.12
C GLY A 294 -21.81 -10.45 47.58
N SER A 295 -20.85 -9.75 48.19
CA SER A 295 -20.54 -8.29 48.32
C SER A 295 -19.21 -8.14 49.11
N TYR A 296 -18.31 -7.18 48.78
CA TYR A 296 -17.03 -6.88 49.48
C TYR A 296 -16.00 -8.04 49.54
N SER A 297 -14.71 -7.86 49.89
CA SER A 297 -13.70 -6.81 49.62
C SER A 297 -12.33 -7.53 49.68
N ASP A 298 -11.27 -6.90 49.18
CA ASP A 298 -9.84 -7.09 49.50
C ASP A 298 -9.35 -8.39 50.17
N GLU A 299 -8.36 -9.05 49.56
CA GLU A 299 -7.00 -9.04 50.13
C GLU A 299 -5.98 -9.59 49.11
N TRP A 300 -4.93 -8.81 48.85
CA TRP A 300 -3.71 -9.32 48.24
C TRP A 300 -2.91 -10.06 49.32
N HIS A 301 -2.31 -11.21 49.01
CA HIS A 301 -0.94 -11.62 49.36
C HIS A 301 -0.78 -13.14 49.23
N ALA A 302 0.16 -13.55 48.37
CA ALA A 302 0.86 -14.84 48.47
C ALA A 302 2.26 -14.64 47.89
N ASP A 303 3.28 -14.92 48.71
CA ASP A 303 4.69 -14.61 48.45
C ASP A 303 5.25 -15.48 47.29
N LEU A 304 6.13 -14.99 46.41
CA LEU A 304 7.49 -14.48 46.66
C LEU A 304 8.38 -15.53 47.34
N LEU A 305 9.05 -16.36 46.53
CA LEU A 305 10.50 -16.66 46.62
C LEU A 305 10.89 -17.69 45.53
N GLY A 306 11.76 -17.28 44.60
CA GLY A 306 12.07 -18.07 43.40
C GLY A 306 13.27 -17.57 42.58
N CYS A 307 14.34 -17.17 43.26
CA CYS A 307 15.69 -16.89 42.72
C CYS A 307 15.88 -15.66 41.81
N CYS A 308 16.59 -14.66 42.34
CA CYS A 308 17.18 -13.56 41.58
C CYS A 308 18.46 -13.98 40.84
N SER A 309 18.67 -13.43 39.64
CA SER A 309 19.97 -13.06 39.08
C SER A 309 19.77 -11.97 38.01
N GLU A 310 20.76 -11.09 37.86
CA GLU A 310 20.65 -9.74 37.27
C GLU A 310 20.50 -9.66 35.73
N PRO A 311 20.15 -8.49 35.14
CA PRO A 311 19.65 -8.40 33.78
C PRO A 311 20.73 -8.37 32.70
N ALA A 312 20.48 -9.08 31.60
CA ALA A 312 21.31 -9.03 30.40
C ALA A 312 21.05 -7.76 29.56
N LEU A 313 21.54 -6.61 30.04
CA LEU A 313 21.80 -5.44 29.19
C LEU A 313 23.22 -5.50 28.65
N CYS A 314 23.38 -6.08 27.45
CA CYS A 314 24.51 -5.89 26.55
C CYS A 314 24.24 -6.64 25.24
N MET A 315 24.34 -5.94 24.10
CA MET A 315 24.42 -6.42 22.69
C MET A 315 23.71 -5.46 21.71
N PHE A 316 23.99 -4.15 21.80
CA PHE A 316 23.58 -3.18 20.76
C PHE A 316 24.53 -1.97 20.61
N GLU A 317 25.82 -2.13 20.96
CA GLU A 317 26.79 -1.02 20.97
C GLU A 317 28.02 -1.20 20.06
N ASP A 318 28.14 -2.32 19.33
CA ASP A 318 29.32 -2.63 18.49
C ASP A 318 29.14 -2.37 16.97
N LEU A 319 28.05 -1.75 16.52
CA LEU A 319 27.79 -1.51 15.08
C LEU A 319 27.54 -0.04 14.67
N VAL A 320 27.45 0.89 15.62
CA VAL A 320 27.14 2.31 15.30
C VAL A 320 28.41 3.16 15.10
N LEU A 321 29.52 2.83 15.77
CA LEU A 321 30.76 3.61 15.73
C LEU A 321 31.62 3.49 14.43
N PRO A 322 31.59 2.39 13.64
CA PRO A 322 32.33 2.34 12.37
C PRO A 322 31.71 3.22 11.27
N LEU A 323 30.38 3.36 11.25
CA LEU A 323 29.66 4.06 10.17
C LEU A 323 29.69 5.59 10.31
N TRP A 324 29.75 6.12 11.53
CA TRP A 324 29.90 7.56 11.76
C TRP A 324 31.27 8.07 11.28
N ASN A 325 32.34 7.35 11.62
CA ASN A 325 33.72 7.70 11.23
C ASN A 325 33.98 7.64 9.71
N LEU A 326 33.18 6.87 8.95
CA LEU A 326 33.24 6.85 7.49
C LEU A 326 32.59 8.10 6.87
N LEU A 327 31.48 8.58 7.44
CA LEU A 327 30.79 9.79 6.97
C LEU A 327 31.58 11.08 7.25
N GLU A 328 32.23 11.19 8.42
CA GLU A 328 33.08 12.35 8.77
C GLU A 328 34.34 12.46 7.90
N ASN A 329 34.92 11.34 7.47
CA ASN A 329 36.08 11.32 6.58
C ASN A 329 35.74 11.70 5.13
N CYS A 330 34.50 11.48 4.67
CA CYS A 330 34.04 11.98 3.37
C CYS A 330 33.88 13.51 3.37
N PHE A 331 33.32 14.08 4.45
CA PHE A 331 33.09 15.54 4.53
C PHE A 331 34.40 16.35 4.61
N SER A 332 35.45 15.81 5.25
CA SER A 332 36.74 16.49 5.36
C SER A 332 37.57 16.52 4.07
N ARG A 333 37.26 15.71 3.05
CA ARG A 333 37.98 15.71 1.76
C ARG A 333 37.45 16.69 0.71
N GLN A 334 36.27 17.29 0.93
CA GLN A 334 35.76 18.37 0.07
C GLN A 334 36.40 19.75 0.41
N GLY A 335 37.29 19.81 1.41
CA GLY A 335 37.89 21.05 1.95
C GLY A 335 39.21 21.52 1.30
N GLN A 336 39.64 20.96 0.17
CA GLN A 336 40.86 21.40 -0.54
C GLN A 336 40.59 21.75 -2.02
N ALA A 337 39.74 22.76 -2.24
CA ALA A 337 39.55 23.39 -3.54
C ALA A 337 39.24 24.90 -3.42
N ASN A 338 40.04 25.63 -2.64
CA ASN A 338 39.97 27.10 -2.57
C ASN A 338 41.33 27.74 -2.23
N VAL A 339 42.30 27.56 -3.15
CA VAL A 339 43.56 28.32 -3.17
C VAL A 339 43.82 28.83 -4.59
N PHE A 340 42.99 29.77 -5.04
CA PHE A 340 43.33 30.76 -6.05
C PHE A 340 42.36 31.95 -5.90
N TRP A 341 42.84 33.18 -6.15
CA TRP A 341 42.09 34.46 -5.98
C TRP A 341 41.91 35.06 -4.57
N ARG A 342 43.04 35.28 -3.87
CA ARG A 342 43.29 36.60 -3.24
C ARG A 342 44.72 37.02 -3.49
N GLY A 343 44.91 38.06 -4.30
CA GLY A 343 46.25 38.52 -4.67
C GLY A 343 46.29 39.52 -5.82
N LEU A 344 45.53 40.62 -5.74
CA LEU A 344 45.85 41.92 -6.36
C LEU A 344 44.81 42.99 -5.95
N GLN A 345 45.33 44.08 -5.36
CA GLN A 345 44.68 45.34 -4.94
C GLN A 345 43.49 45.24 -3.97
#